data_AF-A0A7S0WZF0-F1
#
_entry.id   AF-A0A7S0WZF0-F1
#
_cell.length_a   1.000
_cell.length_b   1.000
_cell.length_c   1.000
_cell.angle_alpha   90.00
_cell.angle_beta   90.00
_cell.angle_gamma   90.00
#
_symmetry.space_group_name_H-M   'P 1'
#
loop_
_entity.id
_entity.type
_entity.pdbx_description
1 polymer ?
#
loop_
_entity_poly.entity_id
_entity_poly.type
_entity_poly.pdbx_seq_one_letter_code
_entity_poly.pdbx_strand_id
1 'polypeptide(L)'
;MPLLPGARAREALQLCPDACPEALNVLALCSDSVQGALTLFQQAAEQGPLVVEPAALAQLQSRGALRAWQQDALRGWVRAVQGVMTSHFKLGQWQEARQSLAALQALDPGVYRGAGYVNVWALA
;
A
#
# COMPACT_ATOMS: atom_id res chain seq x y z
N MET A 1 -11.57 -18.74 -20.56
CA MET A 1 -11.10 -17.33 -20.52
C MET A 1 -10.53 -17.07 -19.14
N PRO A 2 -9.37 -16.40 -18.99
CA PRO A 2 -8.89 -16.01 -17.67
C PRO A 2 -9.87 -15.04 -17.02
N LEU A 3 -10.12 -15.24 -15.73
CA LEU A 3 -10.95 -14.34 -14.92
C LEU A 3 -10.35 -12.92 -14.89
N LEU A 4 -11.21 -11.90 -14.87
CA LEU A 4 -10.80 -10.51 -14.70
C LEU A 4 -10.07 -10.34 -13.35
N PRO A 5 -9.06 -9.44 -13.23
CA PRO A 5 -8.28 -9.27 -12.01
C PRO A 5 -9.13 -9.08 -10.74
N GLY A 6 -10.21 -8.29 -10.80
CA GLY A 6 -11.12 -8.08 -9.68
C GLY A 6 -11.91 -9.32 -9.26
N ALA A 7 -12.19 -10.26 -10.18
CA ALA A 7 -12.86 -11.52 -9.82
C ALA A 7 -11.92 -12.43 -9.01
N ARG A 8 -10.66 -12.55 -9.45
CA ARG A 8 -9.64 -13.33 -8.70
C ARG A 8 -9.32 -12.73 -7.33
N ALA A 9 -9.29 -11.41 -7.24
CA ALA A 9 -9.09 -10.73 -5.95
C ALA A 9 -10.24 -11.02 -4.98
N ARG A 10 -11.48 -11.06 -5.45
CA ARG A 10 -12.64 -11.46 -4.63
C ARG A 10 -12.54 -12.91 -4.17
N GLU A 11 -12.15 -13.84 -5.04
CA GLU A 11 -11.92 -15.25 -4.67
C GLU A 11 -10.83 -15.38 -3.60
N ALA A 12 -9.72 -14.64 -3.74
CA ALA A 12 -8.65 -14.64 -2.76
C ALA A 12 -9.12 -14.17 -1.36
N LEU A 13 -9.96 -13.13 -1.30
CA LEU A 13 -10.54 -12.66 -0.04
C LEU A 13 -11.56 -13.62 0.57
N GLN A 14 -12.23 -14.44 -0.23
CA GLN A 14 -13.08 -15.50 0.32
C GLN A 14 -12.27 -16.60 1.02
N LEU A 15 -11.04 -16.86 0.56
CA LEU A 15 -10.15 -17.85 1.15
C LEU A 15 -9.35 -17.29 2.34
N CYS A 16 -8.93 -16.03 2.25
CA CYS A 16 -8.13 -15.35 3.28
C CYS A 16 -8.65 -13.92 3.49
N PRO A 17 -9.75 -13.74 4.25
CA PRO A 17 -10.42 -12.44 4.38
C PRO A 17 -9.57 -11.39 5.10
N ASP A 18 -8.79 -11.79 6.10
CA ASP A 18 -8.11 -10.88 7.02
C ASP A 18 -6.60 -10.75 6.76
N ALA A 19 -6.08 -11.45 5.76
CA ALA A 19 -4.64 -11.60 5.54
C ALA A 19 -4.29 -11.57 4.04
N CYS A 20 -4.98 -10.73 3.26
CA CYS A 20 -4.75 -10.63 1.81
C CYS A 20 -4.74 -9.18 1.31
N PRO A 21 -3.77 -8.35 1.76
CA PRO A 21 -3.69 -6.95 1.35
C PRO A 21 -3.53 -6.78 -0.17
N GLU A 22 -2.92 -7.73 -0.88
CA GLU A 22 -2.79 -7.71 -2.34
C GLU A 22 -4.13 -7.77 -3.05
N ALA A 23 -5.06 -8.58 -2.56
CA ALA A 23 -6.39 -8.68 -3.15
C ALA A 23 -7.16 -7.37 -2.95
N LEU A 24 -7.10 -6.79 -1.76
CA LEU A 24 -7.68 -5.47 -1.49
C LEU A 24 -7.06 -4.37 -2.35
N ASN A 25 -5.73 -4.37 -2.54
CA ASN A 25 -5.04 -3.45 -3.45
C ASN A 25 -5.55 -3.59 -4.90
N VAL A 26 -5.75 -4.81 -5.40
CA VAL A 26 -6.29 -5.05 -6.74
C VAL A 26 -7.74 -4.53 -6.84
N LEU A 27 -8.57 -4.79 -5.83
CA LEU A 27 -9.93 -4.26 -5.80
C LEU A 27 -9.96 -2.73 -5.74
N ALA A 28 -9.05 -2.10 -5.01
CA ALA A 28 -8.93 -0.65 -4.94
C ALA A 28 -8.63 -0.05 -6.33
N LEU A 29 -7.76 -0.71 -7.11
CA LEU A 29 -7.47 -0.31 -8.50
C LEU A 29 -8.65 -0.52 -9.45
N CYS A 30 -9.58 -1.42 -9.11
CA CYS A 30 -10.83 -1.64 -9.85
C CYS A 30 -12.01 -0.78 -9.35
N SER A 31 -11.80 0.09 -8.36
CA SER A 31 -12.87 0.95 -7.82
C SER A 31 -13.25 2.06 -8.80
N ASP A 32 -14.56 2.32 -8.91
CA ASP A 32 -15.10 3.40 -9.74
C ASP A 32 -14.97 4.80 -9.12
N SER A 33 -14.52 4.87 -7.86
CA SER A 33 -14.33 6.14 -7.16
C SER A 33 -13.04 6.16 -6.34
N VAL A 34 -12.46 7.36 -6.19
CA VAL A 34 -11.30 7.59 -5.32
C VAL A 34 -11.63 7.28 -3.87
N GLN A 35 -12.84 7.60 -3.41
CA GLN A 35 -13.28 7.29 -2.05
C GLN A 35 -13.39 5.77 -1.81
N GLY A 36 -13.96 5.02 -2.76
CA GLY A 36 -14.00 3.56 -2.68
C GLY A 36 -12.62 2.92 -2.72
N ALA A 37 -11.71 3.47 -3.54
CA ALA A 37 -10.32 3.03 -3.58
C ALA A 37 -9.62 3.29 -2.24
N LEU A 38 -9.82 4.48 -1.64
CA LEU A 38 -9.27 4.84 -0.34
C LEU A 38 -9.70 3.84 0.74
N THR A 39 -10.99 3.52 0.83
CA THR A 39 -11.50 2.55 1.83
C THR A 39 -10.81 1.19 1.68
N LEU A 40 -10.66 0.69 0.45
CA LEU A 40 -10.01 -0.59 0.19
C LEU A 40 -8.50 -0.56 0.50
N PHE A 41 -7.81 0.54 0.16
CA PHE A 41 -6.40 0.71 0.51
C PHE A 41 -6.18 0.84 2.03
N GLN A 42 -7.10 1.49 2.76
CA GLN A 42 -7.03 1.58 4.22
C GLN A 42 -7.18 0.19 4.86
N GLN A 43 -8.17 -0.60 4.42
CA GLN A 43 -8.31 -1.99 4.86
C GLN A 43 -7.06 -2.82 4.56
N ALA A 44 -6.47 -2.66 3.36
CA ALA A 44 -5.23 -3.35 3.00
C ALA A 44 -4.05 -2.93 3.91
N ALA A 45 -3.96 -1.64 4.26
CA ALA A 45 -2.90 -1.12 5.11
C ALA A 45 -3.03 -1.62 6.55
N GLU A 46 -4.25 -1.80 7.05
CA GLU A 46 -4.56 -2.40 8.35
C GLU A 46 -4.19 -3.90 8.40
N GLN A 47 -4.39 -4.62 7.29
CA GLN A 47 -4.00 -6.04 7.19
C GLN A 47 -2.49 -6.25 7.01
N GLY A 48 -1.77 -5.26 6.48
CA GLY A 48 -0.34 -5.35 6.20
C GLY A 48 0.50 -5.91 7.37
N PRO A 49 0.40 -5.36 8.59
CA PRO A 49 1.10 -5.88 9.76
C PRO A 49 0.79 -7.34 10.13
N LEU A 50 -0.38 -7.88 9.73
CA LEU A 50 -0.80 -9.25 10.06
C LEU A 50 -0.09 -10.31 9.21
N VAL A 51 0.30 -9.95 7.99
CA VAL A 51 0.98 -10.85 7.05
C VAL A 51 2.50 -10.75 7.11
N VAL A 52 3.02 -9.80 7.89
CA VAL A 52 4.45 -9.53 8.02
C VAL A 52 4.93 -10.07 9.35
N GLU A 53 5.86 -11.03 9.30
CA GLU A 53 6.48 -11.53 10.52
C GLU A 53 7.26 -10.41 11.23
N PRO A 54 7.04 -10.15 12.54
CA PRO A 54 7.73 -9.09 13.26
C PRO A 54 9.26 -9.18 13.20
N ALA A 55 9.81 -10.40 13.18
CA ALA A 55 11.25 -10.63 13.05
C ALA A 55 11.78 -10.19 11.68
N ALA A 56 11.04 -10.47 10.60
CA ALA A 56 11.38 -10.01 9.26
C ALA A 56 11.36 -8.48 9.17
N LEU A 57 10.38 -7.82 9.79
CA LEU A 57 10.31 -6.36 9.84
C LEU A 57 11.50 -5.76 10.60
N ALA A 58 11.82 -6.30 11.79
CA ALA A 58 12.95 -5.86 12.60
C ALA A 58 14.30 -6.08 11.89
N GLN A 59 14.46 -7.22 11.19
CA GLN A 59 15.65 -7.51 10.42
C GLN A 59 15.86 -6.52 9.27
N LEU A 60 14.78 -6.09 8.60
CA LEU A 60 14.88 -5.11 7.52
C LEU A 60 15.16 -3.69 8.05
N GLN A 61 14.59 -3.33 9.20
CA GLN A 61 14.89 -2.07 9.89
C GLN A 61 16.37 -1.98 10.30
N SER A 62 16.93 -3.05 10.87
CA SER A 62 18.32 -3.07 11.35
C SER A 62 19.39 -2.96 10.25
N ARG A 63 19.04 -3.25 8.99
CA ARG A 63 19.98 -3.16 7.84
C ARG A 63 20.10 -1.75 7.25
N GLY A 64 19.43 -0.75 7.81
CA GLY A 64 19.51 0.65 7.36
C GLY A 64 19.01 0.92 5.93
N ALA A 65 18.45 -0.10 5.28
CA ALA A 65 17.89 -0.05 3.94
C ALA A 65 16.65 -0.94 3.92
N LEU A 66 15.56 -0.43 4.49
CA LEU A 66 14.24 -0.99 4.22
C LEU A 66 13.95 -0.80 2.73
N ARG A 67 14.30 -1.79 1.92
CA ARG A 67 13.84 -1.92 0.54
C ARG A 67 12.53 -2.72 0.57
N ALA A 68 11.57 -2.28 1.38
CA ALA A 68 10.34 -3.01 1.63
C ALA A 68 9.58 -3.26 0.31
N TRP A 69 9.68 -2.35 -0.65
CA TRP A 69 9.16 -2.56 -2.00
C TRP A 69 9.74 -3.80 -2.72
N GLN A 70 10.99 -4.15 -2.42
CA GLN A 70 11.69 -5.30 -3.00
C GLN A 70 11.39 -6.61 -2.26
N GLN A 71 10.77 -6.56 -1.09
CA GLN A 71 10.42 -7.75 -0.31
C GLN A 71 8.98 -8.15 -0.62
N ASP A 72 8.77 -9.36 -1.14
CA ASP A 72 7.44 -9.80 -1.60
C ASP A 72 6.39 -9.75 -0.48
N ALA A 73 6.76 -10.13 0.75
CA ALA A 73 5.86 -10.10 1.91
C ALA A 73 5.46 -8.68 2.34
N LEU A 74 6.28 -7.67 2.05
CA LEU A 74 6.02 -6.26 2.41
C LEU A 74 5.41 -5.46 1.28
N ARG A 75 5.57 -5.89 0.04
CA ARG A 75 5.18 -5.11 -1.14
C ARG A 75 3.69 -4.75 -1.10
N GLY A 76 2.86 -5.66 -0.62
CA GLY A 76 1.43 -5.41 -0.42
C GLY A 76 1.10 -4.29 0.52
N TRP A 77 1.76 -4.31 1.67
CA TRP A 77 1.60 -3.29 2.67
C TRP A 77 2.09 -1.93 2.18
N VAL A 78 3.26 -1.90 1.53
CA VAL A 78 3.82 -0.67 0.94
C VAL A 78 2.87 -0.08 -0.12
N ARG A 79 2.32 -0.92 -1.00
CA ARG A 79 1.32 -0.51 -2.00
C ARG A 79 0.05 0.04 -1.36
N ALA A 80 -0.42 -0.60 -0.29
CA ALA A 80 -1.61 -0.15 0.42
C ALA A 80 -1.41 1.25 0.99
N VAL A 81 -0.32 1.47 1.75
CA VAL A 81 0.00 2.77 2.35
C VAL A 81 0.20 3.85 1.26
N GLN A 82 0.87 3.50 0.16
CA GLN A 82 1.02 4.41 -0.99
C GLN A 82 -0.33 4.73 -1.65
N GLY A 83 -1.23 3.75 -1.74
CA GLY A 83 -2.59 3.90 -2.25
C GLY A 83 -3.44 4.82 -1.37
N VAL A 84 -3.35 4.68 -0.05
CA VAL A 84 -3.97 5.59 0.94
C VAL A 84 -3.46 7.02 0.74
N MET A 85 -2.14 7.21 0.73
CA MET A 85 -1.51 8.51 0.50
C MET A 85 -2.01 9.18 -0.79
N THR A 86 -2.00 8.44 -1.89
CA THR A 86 -2.38 8.95 -3.22
C THR A 86 -3.87 9.26 -3.30
N SER A 87 -4.71 8.48 -2.63
CA SER A 87 -6.15 8.69 -2.62
C SER A 87 -6.51 9.93 -1.79
N HIS A 88 -5.92 10.11 -0.61
CA HIS A 88 -6.05 11.36 0.16
C HIS A 88 -5.58 12.58 -0.65
N PHE A 89 -4.45 12.47 -1.35
CA PHE A 89 -3.97 13.54 -2.23
C PHE A 89 -5.01 13.91 -3.30
N LYS A 90 -5.56 12.92 -4.01
CA LYS A 90 -6.58 13.13 -5.05
C LYS A 90 -7.89 13.73 -4.51
N LEU A 91 -8.19 13.52 -3.23
CA LEU A 91 -9.35 14.09 -2.53
C LEU A 91 -9.08 15.47 -1.93
N GLY A 92 -7.86 16.02 -2.07
CA GLY A 92 -7.47 17.30 -1.46
C GLY A 92 -7.23 17.22 0.06
N GLN A 93 -7.12 16.02 0.61
CA GLN A 93 -6.88 15.73 2.03
C GLN A 93 -5.37 15.69 2.31
N TRP A 94 -4.73 16.87 2.21
CA TRP A 94 -3.26 16.98 2.18
C TRP A 94 -2.59 16.58 3.50
N GLN A 95 -3.27 16.77 4.63
CA GLN A 95 -2.71 16.45 5.95
C GLN A 95 -2.60 14.94 6.13
N GLU A 96 -3.65 14.22 5.76
CA GLU A 96 -3.74 12.76 5.79
C GLU A 96 -2.77 12.13 4.78
N ALA A 97 -2.64 12.74 3.59
CA ALA A 97 -1.63 12.35 2.62
C ALA A 97 -0.21 12.48 3.19
N ARG A 98 0.10 13.58 3.90
CA ARG A 98 1.41 13.76 4.55
C ARG A 98 1.67 12.74 5.68
N GLN A 99 0.65 12.41 6.47
CA GLN A 99 0.75 11.37 7.49
C GLN A 99 1.07 10.00 6.86
N SER A 100 0.38 9.67 5.77
CA SER A 100 0.60 8.43 5.02
C SER A 100 2.00 8.38 4.38
N LEU A 101 2.48 9.53 3.87
CA LEU A 101 3.85 9.71 3.38
C LEU A 101 4.88 9.41 4.48
N ALA A 102 4.69 9.95 5.70
CA ALA A 102 5.60 9.68 6.81
C ALA A 102 5.61 8.19 7.20
N ALA A 103 4.43 7.53 7.21
CA ALA A 103 4.34 6.09 7.43
C ALA A 103 5.07 5.29 6.32
N LEU A 104 4.93 5.70 5.06
CA LEU A 104 5.61 5.06 3.95
C LEU A 104 7.14 5.25 4.03
N GLN A 105 7.62 6.43 4.42
CA GLN A 105 9.05 6.69 4.63
C GLN A 105 9.63 5.88 5.79
N ALA A 106 8.84 5.65 6.85
CA ALA A 106 9.23 4.76 7.94
C ALA A 106 9.32 3.29 7.48
N LEU A 107 8.49 2.89 6.51
CA LEU A 107 8.48 1.54 5.94
C LEU A 107 9.53 1.33 4.84
N ASP A 108 9.82 2.35 4.03
CA ASP A 108 10.80 2.31 2.95
C ASP A 108 11.30 3.74 2.68
N PRO A 109 12.42 4.16 3.32
CA PRO A 109 12.98 5.49 3.12
C PRO A 109 13.38 5.78 1.67
N GLY A 110 13.59 4.73 0.86
CA GLY A 110 14.05 4.81 -0.52
C GLY A 110 12.94 4.81 -1.57
N VAL A 111 11.70 4.49 -1.20
CA VAL A 111 10.56 4.33 -2.13
C VAL A 111 10.33 5.57 -2.99
N TYR A 112 10.68 6.74 -2.47
CA TYR A 112 10.53 8.04 -3.13
C TYR A 112 11.58 8.34 -4.21
N ARG A 113 12.66 7.55 -4.32
CA ARG A 113 13.69 7.79 -5.36
C ARG A 113 13.34 7.21 -6.74
N GLY A 114 12.34 6.32 -6.83
CA GLY A 114 12.00 5.61 -8.07
C GLY A 114 10.61 5.90 -8.65
N ALA A 115 9.74 6.61 -7.94
CA ALA A 115 8.37 6.86 -8.39
C ALA A 115 8.24 8.26 -9.02
N GLY A 116 7.97 8.32 -10.32
CA GLY A 116 7.76 9.59 -11.06
C GLY A 116 6.61 10.48 -10.53
N TYR A 117 5.81 9.99 -9.58
CA TYR A 117 4.72 10.70 -8.92
C TYR A 117 5.19 11.77 -7.91
N VAL A 118 6.48 11.80 -7.54
CA VAL A 118 7.03 12.68 -6.50
C VAL A 118 7.46 14.06 -7.03
N ASN A 119 7.45 14.27 -8.35
CA ASN A 119 7.72 15.59 -8.94
C ASN A 119 6.74 16.68 -8.48
N VAL A 120 5.60 16.31 -7.87
CA VAL A 120 4.61 17.26 -7.34
C VAL A 120 4.93 17.73 -5.91
N TRP A 121 5.72 16.97 -5.14
CA TRP A 121 6.10 17.30 -3.75
C TRP A 121 7.53 17.85 -3.61
N ALA A 122 8.40 17.65 -4.60
CA ALA A 122 9.74 18.24 -4.64
C ALA A 122 9.76 19.74 -5.06
N LEU A 123 8.58 20.35 -5.27
CA LEU A 123 8.40 21.74 -5.69
C LEU A 123 7.69 22.62 -4.65
N ALA A 124 7.58 22.16 -3.38
CA ALA A 124 7.06 22.96 -2.27
C ALA A 124 8.17 23.29 -1.27
#